data_AF-A0A1F2R9J0-F1
#
_entry.id   AF-A0A1F2R9J0-F1
#
_cell.length_a   1.000
_cell.length_b   1.000
_cell.length_c   1.000
_cell.angle_alpha   90.00
_cell.angle_beta   90.00
_cell.angle_gamma   90.00
#
_symmetry.space_group_name_H-M   'P 1'
#
loop_
_entity.id
_entity.type
_entity.pdbx_description
1 polymer ?
#
loop_
_entity_poly.entity_id
_entity_poly.type
_entity_poly.pdbx_seq_one_letter_code
_entity_poly.pdbx_strand_id
1 'polypeptide(L)'
;MMIDSTLTPSRLWKSMTAALRLVAARAFWADQEAKGDQAQAALLIAQHKKFRPKTVIGLDLEHKARHLASLPSLPDPVAARVLVLYHLAEQRPMMGAFLDALGIAHDNGLIQQDEVMPDAAKLGPAVARIAGQFPPDVVGLYLRTLLCQDPQTWGSLAAVVQTLEPGA
;
A
#
# COMPACT_ATOMS: atom_id res chain seq x y z
N MET A 1 3.83 20.98 -18.86
CA MET A 1 2.55 20.26 -18.63
C MET A 1 2.75 19.45 -17.36
N MET A 2 2.24 19.96 -16.23
CA MET A 2 2.45 19.31 -14.93
C MET A 2 1.49 18.14 -14.83
N ILE A 3 2.00 16.91 -14.83
CA ILE A 3 1.28 15.79 -14.23
C ILE A 3 0.96 16.21 -12.80
N ASP A 4 -0.31 16.23 -12.44
CA ASP A 4 -0.75 16.60 -11.10
C ASP A 4 -0.05 15.66 -10.11
N SER A 5 0.87 16.18 -9.29
CA SER A 5 1.67 15.41 -8.33
C SER A 5 0.83 14.96 -7.12
N THR A 6 -0.41 14.52 -7.37
CA THR A 6 -1.45 14.37 -6.34
C THR A 6 -1.52 13.00 -5.70
N LEU A 7 -0.77 12.01 -6.18
CA LEU A 7 -0.81 10.67 -5.64
C LEU A 7 0.22 10.52 -4.50
N THR A 8 -0.25 10.56 -3.25
CA THR A 8 0.60 10.36 -2.07
C THR A 8 0.10 9.19 -1.21
N PRO A 9 0.97 8.53 -0.43
CA PRO A 9 0.58 7.48 0.49
C PRO A 9 -0.55 7.89 1.45
N SER A 10 -0.53 9.12 1.97
CA SER A 10 -1.59 9.63 2.85
C SER A 10 -2.94 9.74 2.16
N ARG A 11 -2.96 10.09 0.87
CA ARG A 11 -4.18 10.13 0.06
C ARG A 11 -4.69 8.73 -0.28
N LEU A 12 -3.79 7.77 -0.51
CA LEU A 12 -4.17 6.37 -0.66
C LEU A 12 -4.84 5.82 0.59
N TRP A 13 -4.26 6.07 1.77
CA TRP A 13 -4.89 5.74 3.04
C TRP A 13 -6.32 6.31 3.14
N LYS A 14 -6.49 7.59 2.76
CA LYS A 14 -7.80 8.26 2.76
C LYS A 14 -8.82 7.60 1.84
N SER A 15 -8.41 7.10 0.67
CA SER A 15 -9.33 6.43 -0.26
C SER A 15 -9.65 4.97 0.10
N MET A 16 -8.89 4.33 0.99
CA MET A 16 -9.16 2.95 1.41
C MET A 16 -10.48 2.82 2.17
N THR A 17 -11.18 1.70 1.93
CA THR A 17 -12.34 1.31 2.73
C THR A 17 -11.94 1.02 4.18
N ALA A 18 -12.90 1.11 5.11
CA ALA A 18 -12.65 0.82 6.53
C ALA A 18 -12.12 -0.61 6.75
N ALA A 19 -12.62 -1.58 5.98
CA ALA A 19 -12.16 -2.97 6.03
C ALA A 19 -10.68 -3.09 5.62
N LEU A 20 -10.30 -2.48 4.50
CA LEU A 20 -8.91 -2.49 4.03
C LEU A 20 -7.97 -1.79 5.02
N ARG A 21 -8.38 -0.64 5.58
CA ARG A 21 -7.59 0.06 6.61
C ARG A 21 -7.33 -0.80 7.83
N LEU A 22 -8.33 -1.57 8.27
CA LEU A 22 -8.19 -2.46 9.41
C LEU A 22 -7.20 -3.59 9.14
N VAL A 23 -7.31 -4.24 7.98
CA VAL A 23 -6.37 -5.30 7.58
C VAL A 23 -4.95 -4.76 7.45
N ALA A 24 -4.77 -3.62 6.77
CA ALA A 24 -3.46 -2.97 6.62
C ALA A 24 -2.87 -2.56 7.98
N ALA A 25 -3.70 -2.04 8.88
CA ALA A 25 -3.27 -1.70 10.24
C ALA A 25 -2.84 -2.94 11.03
N ARG A 26 -3.52 -4.08 10.90
CA ARG A 26 -3.10 -5.34 11.55
C ARG A 26 -1.75 -5.81 11.03
N ALA A 27 -1.55 -5.83 9.72
CA ALA A 27 -0.26 -6.17 9.10
C ALA A 27 0.86 -5.26 9.62
N PHE A 28 0.60 -3.95 9.70
CA PHE A 28 1.54 -2.98 10.23
C PHE A 28 1.94 -3.25 11.69
N TRP A 29 1.00 -3.58 12.58
CA TRP A 29 1.29 -3.85 13.99
C TRP A 29 1.86 -5.25 14.26
N ALA A 30 1.66 -6.19 13.34
CA ALA A 30 2.23 -7.54 13.43
C ALA A 30 3.72 -7.59 13.06
N ASP A 31 4.17 -6.66 12.20
CA ASP A 31 5.54 -6.62 11.69
C ASP A 31 6.56 -6.24 12.77
N GLN A 32 7.60 -7.06 12.94
CA GLN A 32 8.63 -6.83 13.97
C GLN A 32 9.70 -5.83 13.53
N GLU A 33 9.83 -5.58 12.23
CA GLU A 33 10.81 -4.66 11.65
C GLU A 33 10.31 -3.21 11.63
N ALA A 34 8.99 -2.99 11.72
CA ALA A 34 8.36 -1.67 11.71
C ALA A 34 8.34 -0.94 13.06
N LYS A 35 9.14 -1.35 14.06
CA LYS A 35 9.08 -0.80 15.44
C LYS A 35 9.21 0.73 15.50
N GLY A 36 10.06 1.31 14.66
CA GLY A 36 10.23 2.77 14.57
C GLY A 36 8.95 3.48 14.10
N ASP A 37 8.37 3.02 12.99
CA ASP A 37 7.12 3.55 12.46
C ASP A 37 5.94 3.31 13.42
N GLN A 38 5.91 2.14 14.08
CA GLN A 38 4.91 1.78 15.09
C GLN A 38 4.95 2.73 16.30
N ALA A 39 6.13 3.13 16.75
CA ALA A 39 6.26 4.13 17.82
C ALA A 39 5.67 5.48 17.38
N GLN A 40 5.92 5.92 16.15
CA GLN A 40 5.32 7.14 15.60
C GLN A 40 3.80 7.02 15.49
N ALA A 41 3.29 5.90 14.97
CA ALA A 41 1.86 5.62 14.89
C ALA A 41 1.18 5.62 16.27
N ALA A 42 1.85 5.10 17.31
CA ALA A 42 1.34 5.12 18.67
C ALA A 42 1.19 6.56 19.21
N LEU A 43 2.14 7.45 18.91
CA LEU A 43 2.06 8.87 19.26
C LEU A 43 0.90 9.57 18.54
N LEU A 44 0.69 9.29 17.25
CA LEU A 44 -0.41 9.83 16.46
C LEU A 44 -1.78 9.42 17.04
N ILE A 45 -1.93 8.14 17.38
CA ILE A 45 -3.14 7.62 18.03
C ILE A 45 -3.34 8.31 19.38
N ALA A 46 -2.29 8.43 20.18
CA ALA A 46 -2.36 9.05 21.50
C ALA A 46 -2.84 10.50 21.41
N GLN A 47 -2.31 11.28 20.47
CA GLN A 47 -2.75 12.65 20.21
C GLN A 47 -4.21 12.71 19.76
N HIS A 48 -4.60 11.90 18.78
CA HIS A 48 -5.96 11.92 18.22
C HIS A 48 -7.03 11.43 19.21
N LYS A 49 -6.72 10.41 20.01
CA LYS A 49 -7.63 9.83 21.03
C LYS A 49 -7.51 10.51 22.40
N LYS A 50 -6.59 11.48 22.56
CA LYS A 50 -6.25 12.13 23.83
C LYS A 50 -5.81 11.12 24.92
N PHE A 51 -5.15 10.05 24.50
CA PHE A 51 -4.55 9.07 25.40
C PHE A 51 -3.15 9.47 25.83
N ARG A 52 -2.66 8.89 26.92
CA ARG A 52 -1.23 8.90 27.21
C ARG A 52 -0.53 7.96 26.23
N PRO A 53 0.66 8.29 25.67
CA PRO A 53 1.38 7.42 24.75
C PRO A 53 1.60 5.98 25.28
N LYS A 54 1.91 5.85 26.58
CA LYS A 54 2.06 4.53 27.24
C LYS A 54 0.80 3.68 27.17
N THR A 55 -0.39 4.28 27.17
CA THR A 55 -1.66 3.56 27.01
C THR A 55 -1.71 2.87 25.66
N VAL A 56 -1.38 3.58 24.57
CA VAL A 56 -1.40 3.00 23.22
C VAL A 56 -0.37 1.89 23.07
N ILE A 57 0.83 2.07 23.62
CA ILE A 57 1.89 1.06 23.59
C ILE A 57 1.43 -0.24 24.26
N GLY A 58 0.70 -0.14 25.38
CA GLY A 58 0.20 -1.29 26.13
C GLY A 58 -1.03 -1.99 25.56
N LEU A 59 -1.65 -1.45 24.50
CA LEU A 59 -2.79 -2.09 23.84
C LEU A 59 -2.36 -3.38 23.10
N ASP A 60 -3.28 -4.34 23.02
CA ASP A 60 -3.11 -5.49 22.13
C ASP A 60 -3.16 -5.07 20.65
N LEU A 61 -2.78 -6.00 19.78
CA LEU A 61 -2.70 -5.77 18.33
C LEU A 61 -4.04 -5.31 17.74
N GLU A 62 -5.14 -5.92 18.15
CA GLU A 62 -6.46 -5.63 17.61
C GLU A 62 -6.94 -4.21 17.98
N HIS A 63 -6.71 -3.79 19.22
CA HIS A 63 -7.03 -2.44 19.66
C HIS A 63 -6.15 -1.40 18.96
N LYS A 64 -4.85 -1.68 18.80
CA LYS A 64 -3.93 -0.82 18.02
C LYS A 64 -4.38 -0.68 16.58
N ALA A 65 -4.73 -1.79 15.93
CA ALA A 65 -5.18 -1.82 14.54
C ALA A 65 -6.47 -1.01 14.36
N ARG A 66 -7.47 -1.22 15.22
CA ARG A 66 -8.72 -0.45 15.20
C ARG A 66 -8.49 1.05 15.37
N HIS A 67 -7.60 1.45 16.27
CA HIS A 67 -7.30 2.87 16.46
C HIS A 67 -6.58 3.48 15.27
N LEU A 68 -5.57 2.81 14.72
CA LEU A 68 -4.84 3.26 13.54
C LEU A 68 -5.81 3.40 12.34
N ALA A 69 -6.61 2.36 12.08
CA ALA A 69 -7.61 2.33 11.01
C ALA A 69 -8.66 3.46 11.12
N SER A 70 -8.96 3.90 12.35
CA SER A 70 -9.90 5.00 12.61
C SER A 70 -9.32 6.39 12.32
N LEU A 71 -8.00 6.52 12.10
CA LEU A 71 -7.40 7.82 11.79
C LEU A 71 -7.80 8.26 10.38
N PRO A 72 -8.31 9.49 10.20
CA PRO A 72 -8.74 9.99 8.89
C PRO A 72 -7.56 10.24 7.93
N SER A 73 -6.35 10.42 8.46
CA SER A 73 -5.12 10.60 7.70
C SER A 73 -3.96 10.04 8.50
N LEU A 74 -2.93 9.60 7.79
CA LEU A 74 -1.61 9.31 8.33
C LEU A 74 -0.61 10.32 7.71
N PRO A 75 0.56 10.55 8.32
CA PRO A 75 1.71 11.14 7.64
C PRO A 75 2.24 10.20 6.55
N ASP A 76 2.81 10.76 5.47
CA ASP A 76 3.25 9.97 4.31
C ASP A 76 4.21 8.82 4.65
N PRO A 77 5.23 8.98 5.52
CA PRO A 77 6.12 7.87 5.87
C PRO A 77 5.39 6.69 6.52
N VAL A 78 4.49 6.97 7.47
CA VAL A 78 3.70 5.93 8.15
C VAL A 78 2.71 5.30 7.17
N ALA A 79 2.03 6.10 6.35
CA ALA A 79 1.12 5.59 5.33
C ALA A 79 1.85 4.69 4.32
N ALA A 80 3.03 5.09 3.86
CA ALA A 80 3.84 4.32 2.93
C ALA A 80 4.21 2.96 3.55
N ARG A 81 4.69 2.95 4.80
CA ARG A 81 5.02 1.70 5.51
C ARG A 81 3.81 0.79 5.68
N VAL A 82 2.66 1.33 6.10
CA VAL A 82 1.41 0.56 6.25
C VAL A 82 0.99 -0.07 4.93
N LEU A 83 1.07 0.68 3.83
CA LEU A 83 0.75 0.16 2.48
C LEU A 83 1.71 -0.96 2.07
N VAL A 84 3.03 -0.79 2.24
CA VAL A 84 4.01 -1.87 1.94
C VAL A 84 3.66 -3.14 2.70
N LEU A 85 3.48 -3.03 4.02
CA LEU A 85 3.25 -4.20 4.88
C LEU A 85 1.93 -4.89 4.59
N TYR A 86 0.88 -4.13 4.25
CA TYR A 86 -0.37 -4.71 3.77
C TYR A 86 -0.14 -5.62 2.56
N HIS A 87 0.57 -5.14 1.53
CA HIS A 87 0.79 -5.93 0.32
C HIS A 87 1.66 -7.17 0.60
N LEU A 88 2.71 -7.01 1.42
CA LEU A 88 3.60 -8.12 1.78
C LEU A 88 2.96 -9.18 2.67
N ALA A 89 1.98 -8.80 3.50
CA ALA A 89 1.27 -9.75 4.37
C ALA A 89 0.10 -10.42 3.64
N GLU A 90 -0.67 -9.66 2.87
CA GLU A 90 -1.98 -10.10 2.40
C GLU A 90 -2.03 -10.36 0.89
N GLN A 91 -1.13 -9.76 0.12
CA GLN A 91 -1.25 -9.67 -1.34
C GLN A 91 -0.04 -10.23 -2.11
N ARG A 92 0.79 -11.05 -1.47
CA ARG A 92 1.91 -11.73 -2.16
C ARG A 92 1.50 -12.51 -3.42
N PRO A 93 0.37 -13.26 -3.43
CA PRO A 93 -0.08 -13.92 -4.65
C PRO A 93 -0.35 -12.95 -5.81
N MET A 94 -0.95 -11.77 -5.53
CA MET A 94 -1.19 -10.75 -6.54
C MET A 94 0.12 -10.13 -7.04
N MET A 95 1.04 -9.81 -6.12
CA MET A 95 2.35 -9.28 -6.45
C MET A 95 3.12 -10.25 -7.35
N GLY A 96 3.14 -11.54 -7.01
CA GLY A 96 3.75 -12.58 -7.84
C GLY A 96 3.11 -12.67 -9.21
N ALA A 97 1.78 -12.80 -9.27
CA ALA A 97 1.06 -12.88 -10.54
C ALA A 97 1.28 -11.67 -11.47
N PHE A 98 1.45 -10.47 -10.91
CA PHE A 98 1.81 -9.26 -11.65
C PHE A 98 3.24 -9.33 -12.19
N LEU A 99 4.21 -9.68 -11.34
CA LEU A 99 5.62 -9.77 -11.73
C LEU A 99 5.87 -10.90 -12.74
N ASP A 100 5.22 -12.06 -12.56
CA ASP A 100 5.22 -13.17 -13.52
C ASP A 100 4.74 -12.72 -14.91
N ALA A 101 3.67 -11.93 -14.97
CA ALA A 101 3.12 -11.43 -16.22
C ALA A 101 4.05 -10.44 -16.94
N LEU A 102 4.87 -9.72 -16.17
CA LEU A 102 5.91 -8.85 -16.70
C LEU A 102 7.19 -9.61 -17.08
N GLY A 103 7.34 -10.85 -16.61
CA GLY A 103 8.55 -11.64 -16.74
C GLY A 103 9.68 -11.13 -15.83
N ILE A 104 9.34 -10.51 -14.70
CA ILE A 104 10.29 -10.00 -13.72
C ILE A 104 10.58 -11.10 -12.70
N ALA A 105 11.85 -11.44 -12.52
CA ALA A 105 12.28 -12.42 -11.53
C ALA A 105 11.96 -11.95 -10.11
N HIS A 106 11.25 -12.79 -9.36
CA HIS A 106 10.84 -12.48 -7.99
C HIS A 106 10.89 -13.72 -7.10
N ASP A 107 11.01 -13.49 -5.79
CA ASP A 107 10.76 -14.47 -4.76
C ASP A 107 9.53 -14.06 -3.96
N ASN A 108 8.44 -14.81 -4.11
CA ASN A 108 7.21 -14.59 -3.37
C ASN A 108 6.70 -13.13 -3.41
N GLY A 109 6.70 -12.51 -4.60
CA GLY A 109 6.30 -11.12 -4.84
C GLY A 109 7.38 -10.06 -4.58
N LEU A 110 8.59 -10.46 -4.14
CA LEU A 110 9.73 -9.55 -3.94
C LEU A 110 10.70 -9.63 -5.11
N ILE A 111 10.92 -8.50 -5.76
CA ILE A 111 11.90 -8.38 -6.85
C ILE A 111 13.29 -8.73 -6.33
N GLN A 112 13.99 -9.59 -7.06
CA GLN A 112 15.33 -10.07 -6.69
C GLN A 112 16.47 -9.23 -7.29
N GLN A 113 16.16 -8.35 -8.23
CA GLN A 113 17.12 -7.53 -8.96
C GLN A 113 17.11 -6.11 -8.40
N ASP A 114 18.30 -5.51 -8.28
CA ASP A 114 18.45 -4.14 -7.74
C ASP A 114 17.85 -3.07 -8.66
N GLU A 115 17.87 -3.32 -9.98
CA GLU A 115 17.29 -2.43 -10.98
C GLU A 115 16.37 -3.22 -11.91
N VAL A 116 15.11 -2.81 -11.96
CA VAL A 116 14.11 -3.35 -12.88
C VAL A 116 13.43 -2.19 -13.58
N MET A 117 13.28 -2.28 -14.89
CA MET A 117 12.44 -1.37 -15.67
C MET A 117 11.45 -2.20 -16.47
N PRO A 118 10.15 -2.17 -16.14
CA PRO A 118 9.16 -2.99 -16.83
C PRO A 118 9.00 -2.55 -18.28
N ASP A 119 8.83 -3.52 -19.17
CA ASP A 119 8.41 -3.24 -20.55
C ASP A 119 7.00 -2.64 -20.55
N ALA A 120 6.89 -1.39 -21.01
CA ALA A 120 5.63 -0.65 -21.03
C ALA A 120 4.54 -1.37 -21.84
N ALA A 121 4.90 -2.14 -22.87
CA ALA A 121 3.95 -2.91 -23.67
C ALA A 121 3.32 -4.07 -22.88
N LYS A 122 4.00 -4.57 -21.84
CA LYS A 122 3.52 -5.68 -20.99
C LYS A 122 2.66 -5.21 -19.81
N LEU A 123 2.71 -3.92 -19.46
CA LEU A 123 1.98 -3.38 -18.30
C LEU A 123 0.46 -3.54 -18.43
N GLY A 124 -0.12 -3.17 -19.58
CA GLY A 124 -1.56 -3.33 -19.82
C GLY A 124 -2.04 -4.77 -19.66
N PRO A 125 -1.44 -5.75 -20.36
CA PRO A 125 -1.74 -7.16 -20.19
C PRO A 125 -1.53 -7.69 -18.75
N ALA A 126 -0.46 -7.27 -18.07
CA ALA A 126 -0.18 -7.68 -16.69
C ALA A 126 -1.24 -7.16 -15.71
N VAL A 127 -1.66 -5.90 -15.87
CA VAL A 127 -2.75 -5.31 -15.10
C VAL A 127 -4.07 -6.04 -15.37
N ALA A 128 -4.41 -6.32 -16.64
CA ALA A 128 -5.62 -7.06 -16.99
C ALA A 128 -5.63 -8.48 -16.37
N ARG A 129 -4.46 -9.13 -16.31
CA ARG A 129 -4.32 -10.46 -15.69
C ARG A 129 -4.68 -10.44 -14.21
N ILE A 130 -4.12 -9.51 -13.43
CA ILE A 130 -4.43 -9.44 -11.99
C ILE A 130 -5.84 -8.90 -11.74
N ALA A 131 -6.35 -8.01 -12.59
CA ALA A 131 -7.74 -7.55 -12.52
C ALA A 131 -8.77 -8.68 -12.74
N GLY A 132 -8.41 -9.71 -13.52
CA GLY A 132 -9.24 -10.90 -13.71
C GLY A 132 -9.18 -11.91 -12.56
N GLN A 133 -8.30 -11.73 -11.57
CA GLN A 133 -8.03 -12.72 -10.51
C GLN A 133 -8.25 -12.17 -9.10
N PHE A 134 -8.14 -10.85 -8.91
CA PHE A 134 -8.18 -10.20 -7.60
C PHE A 134 -9.26 -9.10 -7.56
N PRO A 135 -9.78 -8.76 -6.36
CA PRO A 135 -10.80 -7.72 -6.23
C PRO A 135 -10.31 -6.35 -6.78
N PRO A 136 -11.17 -5.58 -7.48
CA PRO A 136 -10.78 -4.31 -8.09
C PRO A 136 -10.14 -3.30 -7.13
N ASP A 137 -10.69 -3.16 -5.92
CA ASP A 137 -10.15 -2.24 -4.89
C ASP A 137 -8.74 -2.62 -4.45
N VAL A 138 -8.44 -3.92 -4.43
CA VAL A 138 -7.13 -4.46 -4.03
C VAL A 138 -6.11 -4.24 -5.15
N VAL A 139 -6.51 -4.49 -6.39
CA VAL A 139 -5.68 -4.25 -7.59
C VAL A 139 -5.36 -2.76 -7.72
N GLY A 140 -6.38 -1.90 -7.64
CA GLY A 140 -6.21 -0.45 -7.72
C GLY A 140 -5.30 0.10 -6.62
N LEU A 141 -5.46 -0.38 -5.38
CA LEU A 141 -4.59 0.00 -4.27
C LEU A 141 -3.12 -0.38 -4.52
N TYR A 142 -2.87 -1.58 -5.04
CA TYR A 142 -1.51 -2.05 -5.34
C TYR A 142 -0.83 -1.23 -6.44
N LEU A 143 -1.50 -1.04 -7.59
CA LEU A 143 -0.92 -0.30 -8.71
C LEU A 143 -0.62 1.15 -8.32
N ARG A 144 -1.52 1.79 -7.58
CA ARG A 144 -1.30 3.16 -7.08
C ARG A 144 -0.22 3.22 -5.99
N THR A 145 -0.04 2.15 -5.21
CA THR A 145 1.05 2.05 -4.25
C THR A 145 2.41 1.98 -4.95
N LEU A 146 2.54 1.22 -6.04
CA LEU A 146 3.77 1.19 -6.86
C LEU A 146 4.11 2.58 -7.43
N LEU A 147 3.10 3.28 -7.98
CA LEU A 147 3.25 4.64 -8.50
C LEU A 147 3.70 5.66 -7.44
N CYS A 148 3.27 5.50 -6.19
CA CYS A 148 3.71 6.34 -5.08
C CYS A 148 5.14 6.05 -4.63
N GLN A 149 5.54 4.78 -4.61
CA GLN A 149 6.80 4.35 -4.01
C GLN A 149 7.98 4.57 -4.93
N ASP A 150 7.83 4.22 -6.19
CA ASP A 150 8.89 4.31 -7.18
C ASP A 150 8.30 4.72 -8.55
N PRO A 151 8.00 6.02 -8.71
CA PRO A 151 7.48 6.54 -9.97
C PRO A 151 8.50 6.46 -11.12
N GLN A 152 9.79 6.30 -10.82
CA GLN A 152 10.82 6.13 -11.83
C GLN A 152 10.68 4.77 -12.52
N THR A 153 10.50 3.71 -11.73
CA THR A 153 10.30 2.34 -12.24
C THR A 153 8.90 2.13 -12.80
N TRP A 154 7.88 2.64 -12.10
CA TRP A 154 6.47 2.28 -12.36
C TRP A 154 5.66 3.37 -13.03
N GLY A 155 6.24 4.54 -13.35
CA GLY A 155 5.49 5.71 -13.86
C GLY A 155 4.65 5.44 -15.11
N SER A 156 5.05 4.51 -15.96
CA SER A 156 4.28 4.08 -17.15
C SER A 156 2.97 3.37 -16.81
N LEU A 157 2.77 2.90 -15.57
CA LEU A 157 1.47 2.40 -15.09
C LEU A 157 0.40 3.49 -15.02
N ALA A 158 0.76 4.77 -14.90
CA ALA A 158 -0.21 5.84 -14.71
C ALA A 158 -1.26 5.89 -15.82
N ALA A 159 -0.84 5.68 -17.07
CA ALA A 159 -1.74 5.63 -18.22
C ALA A 159 -2.72 4.45 -18.15
N VAL A 160 -2.27 3.30 -17.63
CA VAL A 160 -3.11 2.09 -17.50
C VAL A 160 -4.08 2.23 -16.33
N VAL A 161 -3.62 2.74 -15.19
CA VAL A 161 -4.48 2.93 -14.00
C VAL A 161 -5.60 3.93 -14.28
N GLN A 162 -5.34 4.98 -15.05
CA GLN A 162 -6.35 5.97 -15.41
C GLN A 162 -7.51 5.38 -16.23
N THR A 163 -7.27 4.27 -16.96
CA THR A 163 -8.32 3.55 -17.69
C THR A 163 -9.15 2.58 -16.85
N LEU A 164 -8.72 2.26 -15.63
CA LEU A 164 -9.43 1.35 -14.72
C LEU A 164 -10.46 2.05 -13.83
N GLU A 165 -10.38 3.37 -13.67
CA GLU A 165 -11.34 4.13 -12.88
C GLU A 165 -12.70 4.14 -13.62
N PRO A 166 -13.80 3.66 -13.00
CA PRO A 166 -15.11 3.73 -13.62
C PRO A 166 -15.59 5.19 -13.64
N GLY A 167 -15.50 5.82 -14.82
CA GLY A 167 -16.11 7.11 -15.11
C GLY A 167 -15.17 8.31 -14.95
N ALA A 168 -14.69 8.81 -16.10
CA ALA A 168 -14.73 10.24 -16.35
C ALA A 168 -16.16 10.64 -16.73
#